data_AF-A0A151T9Z8-F1
#
_entry.id   AF-A0A151T9Z8-F1
#
_cell.length_a   1.000
_cell.length_b   1.000
_cell.length_c   1.000
_cell.angle_alpha   90.00
_cell.angle_beta   90.00
_cell.angle_gamma   90.00
#
_symmetry.space_group_name_H-M   'P 1'
#
loop_
_entity.id
_entity.type
_entity.pdbx_description
1 polymer ?
#
loop_
_entity_poly.entity_id
_entity_poly.type
_entity_poly.pdbx_seq_one_letter_code
_entity_poly.pdbx_strand_id
1 'polypeptide(L)'
;MRSDQSEDFYKIALSTPNLRALGFTGAPFQQLIWNNVSKLERVCIDAEIWSTSLESPLILLSWLLELANIKALTVSASTLQVLFLIPGLLKIKLPCLGHLESLRVELKPLSPIFSMRLKAAKSWKAALKPSPPPIPDGIVDFLIQNSPSAKVDMINFSR
;
A
#
# COMPACT_ATOMS: atom_id res chain seq x y z
N MET A 1 26.44 -4.45 28.21
CA MET A 1 24.98 -4.55 28.44
C MET A 1 24.29 -3.52 27.58
N ARG A 2 23.27 -3.96 26.83
CA ARG A 2 22.27 -3.18 26.06
C ARG A 2 22.81 -2.41 24.83
N SER A 3 22.14 -2.43 23.67
CA SER A 3 20.69 -2.55 23.47
C SER A 3 20.35 -3.36 22.22
N ASP A 4 19.75 -4.54 22.39
CA ASP A 4 18.83 -5.11 21.40
C ASP A 4 17.57 -4.23 21.44
N GLN A 5 17.58 -3.09 20.75
CA GLN A 5 16.33 -2.44 20.39
C GLN A 5 15.84 -3.13 19.12
N SER A 6 15.20 -4.28 19.33
CA SER A 6 14.04 -4.64 18.52
C SER A 6 13.15 -3.39 18.56
N GLU A 7 13.05 -2.66 17.44
CA GLU A 7 11.95 -1.71 17.23
C GLU A 7 10.68 -2.57 17.34
N ASP A 8 10.14 -2.67 18.55
CA ASP A 8 8.94 -3.45 18.83
C ASP A 8 7.79 -2.77 18.10
N PHE A 9 7.55 -3.19 16.85
CA PHE A 9 6.42 -2.73 16.07
C PHE A 9 5.15 -2.93 16.88
N TYR A 10 4.35 -1.86 17.01
CA TYR A 10 3.05 -1.97 17.64
C TYR A 10 2.20 -2.95 16.83
N LYS A 11 1.92 -4.09 17.45
CA LYS A 11 1.11 -5.14 16.87
C LYS A 11 -0.35 -4.91 17.24
N ILE A 12 -1.20 -4.73 16.24
CA ILE A 12 -2.64 -4.57 16.42
C ILE A 12 -3.33 -5.82 15.87
N ALA A 13 -4.00 -6.55 16.74
CA ALA A 13 -4.84 -7.68 16.34
C ALA A 13 -6.30 -7.22 16.23
N LEU A 14 -6.88 -7.36 15.05
CA LEU A 14 -8.28 -7.01 14.80
C LEU A 14 -9.10 -8.31 14.72
N SER A 15 -10.02 -8.49 15.68
CA SER A 15 -10.94 -9.62 15.74
C SER A 15 -12.37 -9.15 15.47
N THR A 16 -12.67 -8.89 14.21
CA THR A 16 -13.91 -8.20 13.81
C THR A 16 -14.68 -9.00 12.76
N PRO A 17 -15.46 -10.04 13.17
CA PRO A 17 -16.10 -11.00 12.26
C PRO A 17 -17.19 -10.44 11.36
N ASN A 18 -17.70 -9.24 11.67
CA ASN A 18 -18.73 -8.57 10.91
C ASN A 18 -18.23 -7.29 10.21
N LEU A 19 -16.93 -6.99 10.28
CA LEU A 19 -16.37 -5.82 9.60
C LEU A 19 -16.42 -6.05 8.09
N ARG A 20 -17.14 -5.17 7.38
CA ARG A 20 -17.28 -5.24 5.92
C ARG A 20 -16.38 -4.27 5.17
N ALA A 21 -15.99 -3.19 5.83
CA ALA A 21 -15.17 -2.15 5.25
C ALA A 21 -14.11 -1.69 6.24
N LEU A 22 -12.91 -1.43 5.73
CA LEU A 22 -11.79 -0.88 6.48
C LEU A 22 -11.22 0.30 5.71
N GLY A 23 -10.93 1.39 6.42
CA GLY A 23 -10.17 2.52 5.89
C GLY A 23 -8.92 2.75 6.73
N PHE A 24 -7.80 3.04 6.07
CA PHE A 24 -6.56 3.49 6.70
C PHE A 24 -6.07 4.78 6.04
N THR A 25 -5.63 5.73 6.85
CA THR A 25 -4.96 6.95 6.39
C THR A 25 -3.78 7.27 7.30
N GLY A 26 -2.61 7.52 6.74
CA GLY A 26 -1.40 7.84 7.49
C GLY A 26 -0.19 7.04 7.04
N ALA A 27 0.83 6.92 7.88
CA ALA A 27 1.99 6.10 7.54
C ALA A 27 1.94 4.74 8.28
N PRO A 28 2.24 3.63 7.58
CA PRO A 28 2.16 2.29 8.14
C PRO A 28 3.37 2.01 9.03
N PHE A 29 3.13 1.84 10.33
CA PHE A 29 4.13 1.42 11.33
C PHE A 29 3.66 0.23 12.18
N GLN A 30 2.39 -0.15 12.06
CA GLN A 30 1.80 -1.21 12.87
C GLN A 30 1.75 -2.51 12.09
N GLN A 31 2.08 -3.61 12.73
CA GLN A 31 1.76 -4.92 12.18
C GLN A 31 0.29 -5.20 12.45
N LEU A 32 -0.51 -5.35 11.39
CA LEU A 32 -1.92 -5.71 11.50
C LEU A 32 -2.05 -7.22 11.37
N ILE A 33 -2.61 -7.85 12.40
CA ILE A 33 -3.05 -9.24 12.32
C ILE A 33 -4.56 -9.27 12.16
N TRP A 34 -4.99 -9.90 11.07
CA TRP A 34 -6.39 -9.98 10.68
C TRP A 34 -7.00 -11.30 11.12
N ASN A 35 -7.61 -11.31 12.30
CA ASN A 35 -8.29 -12.50 12.81
C ASN A 35 -9.78 -12.43 12.47
N ASN A 36 -10.31 -13.51 11.88
CA ASN A 36 -11.74 -13.65 11.57
C ASN A 36 -12.32 -12.55 10.66
N VAL A 37 -11.57 -11.98 9.72
CA VAL A 37 -12.09 -10.95 8.78
C VAL A 37 -12.82 -11.52 7.55
N SER A 38 -13.50 -12.66 7.70
CA SER A 38 -14.13 -13.36 6.57
C SER A 38 -15.18 -12.54 5.81
N LYS A 39 -15.77 -11.52 6.44
CA LYS A 39 -16.76 -10.62 5.84
C LYS A 39 -16.17 -9.30 5.34
N LEU A 40 -14.86 -9.10 5.42
CA LEU A 40 -14.22 -7.88 4.93
C LEU A 40 -14.24 -7.88 3.40
N GLU A 41 -15.03 -6.98 2.83
CA GLU A 41 -15.24 -6.90 1.39
C GLU A 41 -14.52 -5.70 0.77
N ARG A 42 -14.35 -4.61 1.53
CA ARG A 42 -13.83 -3.35 1.00
C ARG A 42 -12.70 -2.81 1.85
N VAL A 43 -11.60 -2.46 1.21
CA VAL A 43 -10.44 -1.86 1.88
C VAL A 43 -10.06 -0.58 1.17
N CYS A 44 -9.86 0.48 1.94
CA CYS A 44 -9.34 1.75 1.46
C CYS A 44 -8.02 2.05 2.19
N ILE A 45 -6.96 2.33 1.45
CA ILE A 45 -5.64 2.64 1.99
C ILE A 45 -5.15 3.94 1.38
N ASP A 46 -4.87 4.92 2.25
CA ASP A 46 -4.22 6.16 1.92
C ASP A 46 -2.92 6.30 2.74
N ALA A 47 -1.86 5.67 2.22
CA ALA A 47 -0.58 5.54 2.90
C ALA A 47 0.45 6.59 2.45
N GLU A 48 1.18 7.13 3.42
CA GLU A 48 2.37 7.97 3.24
C GLU A 48 3.61 7.34 3.91
N ILE A 49 4.77 7.98 3.75
CA ILE A 49 6.00 7.61 4.48
C ILE A 49 6.43 8.75 5.41
N TRP A 50 6.89 8.40 6.61
CA TRP A 50 7.53 9.37 7.51
C TRP A 50 9.04 9.32 7.53
N SER A 51 9.63 8.18 7.16
CA SER A 51 11.07 7.98 7.07
C SER A 51 11.46 7.45 5.68
N THR A 52 12.76 7.43 5.40
CA THR A 52 13.34 6.82 4.18
C THR A 52 13.58 5.32 4.33
N SER A 53 13.17 4.72 5.45
CA SER A 53 13.31 3.27 5.69
C SER A 53 12.40 2.46 4.77
N LEU A 54 12.74 1.18 4.56
CA LEU A 54 11.89 0.23 3.85
C LEU A 54 10.81 -0.40 4.75
N GLU A 55 10.76 -0.06 6.04
CA GLU A 55 9.84 -0.65 7.01
C GLU A 55 8.38 -0.36 6.63
N SER A 56 8.03 0.90 6.44
CA SER A 56 6.66 1.28 6.05
C SER A 56 6.20 0.60 4.76
N PRO A 57 6.98 0.59 3.66
CA PRO A 57 6.65 -0.20 2.47
C PRO A 57 6.42 -1.70 2.76
N LEU A 58 7.30 -2.34 3.54
CA LEU A 58 7.19 -3.77 3.84
C LEU A 58 5.98 -4.09 4.72
N ILE A 59 5.69 -3.24 5.70
CA ILE A 59 4.48 -3.34 6.53
C ILE A 59 3.23 -3.21 5.66
N LEU A 60 3.20 -2.24 4.76
CA LEU A 60 2.09 -2.07 3.82
C LEU A 60 1.90 -3.30 2.92
N LEU A 61 3.00 -3.87 2.41
CA LEU A 61 2.92 -5.13 1.65
C LEU A 61 2.36 -6.27 2.52
N SER A 62 2.81 -6.40 3.77
CA SER A 62 2.29 -7.43 4.69
C SER A 62 0.79 -7.31 4.90
N TRP A 63 0.25 -6.09 4.98
CA TRP A 63 -1.18 -5.89 5.10
C TRP A 63 -1.91 -6.38 3.86
N LEU A 64 -1.42 -6.08 2.65
CA LEU A 64 -2.03 -6.54 1.40
C LEU A 64 -2.05 -8.07 1.30
N LEU A 65 -0.99 -8.75 1.73
CA LEU A 65 -0.88 -10.20 1.70
C LEU A 65 -1.98 -10.90 2.51
N GLU A 66 -2.49 -10.25 3.55
CA GLU A 66 -3.57 -10.75 4.41
C GLU A 66 -4.98 -10.50 3.81
N LEU A 67 -5.10 -9.69 2.74
CA LEU A 67 -6.38 -9.33 2.10
C LEU A 67 -6.78 -10.31 1.00
N ALA A 68 -6.93 -11.59 1.32
CA ALA A 68 -7.26 -12.62 0.33
C ALA A 68 -8.69 -12.50 -0.25
N ASN A 69 -9.68 -12.11 0.57
CA ASN A 69 -11.11 -12.24 0.25
C ASN A 69 -11.82 -10.93 -0.12
N ILE A 70 -11.07 -9.82 -0.25
CA ILE A 70 -11.70 -8.52 -0.52
C ILE A 70 -12.18 -8.43 -1.97
N LYS A 71 -13.28 -7.71 -2.18
CA LYS A 71 -13.88 -7.45 -3.49
C LYS A 71 -13.53 -6.07 -4.05
N ALA A 72 -13.27 -5.10 -3.18
CA ALA A 72 -12.91 -3.75 -3.61
C ALA A 72 -11.69 -3.23 -2.85
N LEU A 73 -10.71 -2.74 -3.59
CA LEU A 73 -9.53 -2.07 -3.07
C LEU A 73 -9.52 -0.64 -3.59
N THR A 74 -9.44 0.33 -2.68
CA THR A 74 -9.17 1.73 -3.00
C THR A 74 -7.79 2.09 -2.46
N VAL A 75 -6.93 2.63 -3.31
CA VAL A 75 -5.58 3.06 -2.94
C VAL A 75 -5.30 4.46 -3.46
N SER A 76 -4.55 5.25 -2.71
CA SER A 76 -4.07 6.54 -3.22
C SER A 76 -2.79 6.40 -4.07
N ALA A 77 -2.53 7.41 -4.90
CA ALA A 77 -1.27 7.51 -5.65
C ALA A 77 -0.05 7.47 -4.72
N SER A 78 -0.11 8.13 -3.56
CA SER A 78 0.92 8.05 -2.52
C SER A 78 1.13 6.61 -2.05
N THR A 79 0.06 5.86 -1.79
CA THR A 79 0.13 4.43 -1.41
C THR A 79 0.90 3.60 -2.44
N LEU A 80 0.61 3.80 -3.72
CA LEU A 80 1.31 3.10 -4.80
C LEU A 80 2.80 3.49 -4.86
N GLN A 81 3.13 4.76 -4.62
CA GLN A 81 4.52 5.22 -4.52
C GLN A 81 5.26 4.57 -3.34
N VAL A 82 4.60 4.44 -2.19
CA VAL A 82 5.17 3.78 -1.00
C VAL A 82 5.51 2.32 -1.31
N LEU A 83 4.56 1.57 -1.89
CA LEU A 83 4.80 0.18 -2.29
C LEU A 83 5.98 0.06 -3.25
N PHE A 84 6.06 0.95 -4.25
CA PHE A 84 7.10 0.92 -5.28
C PHE A 84 8.51 1.28 -4.79
N LEU A 85 8.66 1.64 -3.51
CA LEU A 85 9.98 1.72 -2.86
C LEU A 85 10.61 0.35 -2.64
N ILE A 86 9.82 -0.72 -2.54
CA ILE A 86 10.31 -2.09 -2.36
C ILE A 86 11.07 -2.53 -3.62
N PRO A 87 12.38 -2.82 -3.52
CA PRO A 87 13.16 -3.29 -4.66
C PRO A 87 12.61 -4.63 -5.18
N GLY A 88 12.40 -4.72 -6.50
CA GLY A 88 11.93 -5.95 -7.14
C GLY A 88 10.47 -6.32 -6.85
N LEU A 89 9.65 -5.41 -6.29
CA LEU A 89 8.24 -5.68 -5.96
C LEU A 89 7.46 -6.35 -7.11
N LEU A 90 7.58 -5.83 -8.33
CA LEU A 90 6.86 -6.34 -9.50
C LEU A 90 7.25 -7.78 -9.90
N LYS A 91 8.35 -8.31 -9.35
CA LYS A 91 8.77 -9.71 -9.56
C LYS A 91 8.12 -10.67 -8.57
N ILE A 92 7.48 -10.16 -7.52
CA ILE A 92 6.81 -10.94 -6.49
C ILE A 92 5.44 -11.36 -7.03
N LYS A 93 5.09 -12.64 -6.86
CA LYS A 93 3.71 -13.10 -7.05
C LYS A 93 2.92 -12.83 -5.78
N LEU A 94 1.87 -12.03 -5.87
CA LEU A 94 0.94 -11.87 -4.75
C LEU A 94 0.16 -13.18 -4.58
N PRO A 95 0.05 -13.74 -3.37
CA PRO A 95 -0.87 -14.84 -3.07
C PRO A 95 -2.29 -14.34 -2.72
N CYS A 96 -2.54 -13.02 -2.78
CA CYS A 96 -3.77 -12.36 -2.32
C CYS A 96 -4.51 -11.64 -3.47
N LEU A 97 -5.64 -10.99 -3.16
CA LEU A 97 -6.46 -10.22 -4.11
C LEU A 97 -7.00 -11.06 -5.30
N GLY A 98 -7.30 -12.34 -5.08
CA GLY A 98 -7.85 -13.24 -6.12
C GLY A 98 -9.36 -13.10 -6.37
N HIS A 99 -10.08 -12.41 -5.49
CA HIS A 99 -11.53 -12.15 -5.61
C HIS A 99 -11.83 -10.67 -5.84
N LEU A 100 -10.83 -9.91 -6.28
CA LEU A 100 -10.98 -8.47 -6.45
C LEU A 100 -11.87 -8.19 -7.67
N GLU A 101 -13.00 -7.55 -7.44
CA GLU A 101 -13.93 -7.12 -8.49
C GLU A 101 -13.62 -5.69 -8.96
N SER A 102 -13.05 -4.86 -8.09
CA SER A 102 -12.71 -3.48 -8.41
C SER A 102 -11.45 -2.97 -7.71
N LEU A 103 -10.63 -2.23 -8.47
CA LEU A 103 -9.50 -1.47 -7.99
C LEU A 103 -9.74 0.01 -8.32
N ARG A 104 -9.76 0.86 -7.30
CA ARG A 104 -9.85 2.32 -7.47
C ARG A 104 -8.54 2.97 -7.07
N VAL A 105 -8.02 3.83 -7.93
CA VAL A 105 -6.82 4.64 -7.64
C VAL A 105 -7.20 6.10 -7.49
N GLU A 106 -6.93 6.67 -6.32
CA GLU A 106 -7.16 8.09 -6.03
C GLU A 106 -5.90 8.91 -6.32
N LEU A 107 -5.96 9.73 -7.37
CA LEU A 107 -4.90 10.66 -7.75
C LEU A 107 -5.01 11.96 -6.93
N LYS A 108 -4.75 11.83 -5.62
CA LYS A 108 -4.60 12.98 -4.73
C LYS A 108 -3.24 13.64 -4.94
N PRO A 109 -3.13 14.97 -4.87
CA PRO A 109 -1.84 15.65 -4.87
C PRO A 109 -0.98 15.14 -3.71
N LEU A 110 0.30 14.85 -4.00
CA LEU A 110 1.26 14.50 -2.97
C LEU A 110 1.54 15.72 -2.09
N SER A 111 1.56 15.54 -0.77
CA SER A 111 1.99 16.62 0.12
C SER A 111 3.44 17.02 -0.18
N PRO A 112 3.83 18.30 0.02
CA PRO A 112 5.21 18.74 -0.23
C PRO A 112 6.24 17.94 0.60
N ILE A 113 5.90 17.63 1.85
CA ILE A 113 6.73 16.85 2.76
C ILE A 113 6.90 15.42 2.25
N PHE A 114 5.80 14.77 1.85
CA PHE A 114 5.85 13.43 1.26
C PHE A 114 6.69 13.41 -0.02
N SER A 115 6.53 14.40 -0.89
CA SER A 115 7.30 14.54 -2.12
C SER A 115 8.80 14.64 -1.86
N MET A 116 9.21 15.40 -0.83
CA MET A 116 10.61 15.52 -0.43
C MET A 116 11.17 14.19 0.10
N ARG A 117 10.41 13.51 0.98
CA ARG A 117 10.80 12.20 1.53
C ARG A 117 10.89 11.13 0.45
N LEU A 118 9.94 11.11 -0.48
CA LEU A 118 9.93 10.18 -1.60
C LEU A 118 11.14 10.37 -2.50
N LYS A 119 11.55 11.62 -2.77
CA LYS A 119 12.78 11.93 -3.51
C LYS A 119 14.02 11.43 -2.78
N ALA A 120 14.11 11.66 -1.47
CA ALA A 120 15.22 11.16 -0.65
C ALA A 120 15.29 9.62 -0.65
N ALA A 121 14.14 8.95 -0.43
CA ALA A 121 14.04 7.48 -0.46
C ALA A 121 14.36 6.88 -1.84
N LYS A 122 14.11 7.62 -2.92
CA LYS A 122 14.44 7.23 -4.30
C LYS A 122 15.82 7.70 -4.77
N SER A 123 16.66 8.29 -3.93
CA SER A 123 17.99 8.76 -4.33
C SER A 123 18.90 7.63 -4.87
N TRP A 124 18.62 6.36 -4.57
CA TRP A 124 19.27 5.21 -5.22
C TRP A 124 18.78 4.95 -6.66
N LYS A 125 17.62 5.49 -7.05
CA LYS A 125 17.04 5.49 -8.42
C LYS A 125 17.36 6.80 -9.17
N ALA A 126 18.46 7.49 -8.84
CA ALA A 126 18.83 8.83 -9.37
C ALA A 126 18.90 8.99 -10.91
N ALA A 127 18.67 7.92 -11.69
CA ALA A 127 18.51 8.00 -13.15
C ALA A 127 17.07 8.30 -13.63
N LEU A 128 16.06 8.34 -12.75
CA LEU A 128 14.67 8.45 -13.17
C LEU A 128 14.20 9.92 -13.25
N LYS A 129 14.14 10.43 -14.50
CA LYS A 129 13.40 11.58 -15.11
C LYS A 129 12.70 12.63 -14.20
N PRO A 130 12.56 13.90 -14.67
CA PRO A 130 11.93 14.98 -13.93
C PRO A 130 10.50 14.60 -13.51
N SER A 131 10.27 14.54 -12.19
CA SER A 131 9.03 14.14 -11.53
C SER A 131 8.49 12.77 -11.96
N PRO A 132 8.68 11.70 -11.15
CA PRO A 132 8.06 10.42 -11.44
C PRO A 132 6.53 10.58 -11.55
N PRO A 133 5.86 9.84 -12.45
CA PRO A 133 4.41 9.89 -12.60
C PRO A 133 3.75 9.56 -11.26
N PRO A 134 2.57 10.12 -10.95
CA PRO A 134 1.85 9.86 -9.69
C PRO A 134 1.64 8.37 -9.43
N ILE A 135 1.49 7.56 -10.48
CA ILE A 135 1.40 6.11 -10.43
C ILE A 135 2.65 5.49 -11.06
N PRO A 136 3.39 4.63 -10.35
CA PRO A 136 4.49 3.87 -10.92
C PRO A 136 4.03 2.86 -11.99
N ASP A 137 4.77 2.73 -13.08
CA ASP A 137 4.44 1.79 -14.17
C ASP A 137 4.36 0.34 -13.67
N GLY A 138 3.33 -0.39 -14.13
CA GLY A 138 3.11 -1.80 -13.81
C GLY A 138 2.59 -2.08 -12.38
N ILE A 139 2.49 -1.10 -11.50
CA ILE A 139 2.02 -1.34 -10.12
C ILE A 139 0.53 -1.71 -10.06
N VAL A 140 -0.27 -1.18 -10.97
CA VAL A 140 -1.70 -1.48 -11.07
C VAL A 140 -1.87 -2.92 -11.52
N ASP A 141 -1.17 -3.32 -12.59
CA ASP A 141 -1.15 -4.69 -13.11
C ASP A 141 -0.69 -5.69 -12.04
N PHE A 142 0.32 -5.31 -11.26
CA PHE A 142 0.80 -6.10 -10.12
C PHE A 142 -0.30 -6.35 -9.07
N LEU A 143 -1.12 -5.34 -8.72
CA LEU A 143 -2.21 -5.48 -7.75
C LEU A 143 -3.35 -6.34 -8.28
N ILE A 144 -3.63 -6.29 -9.58
CA ILE A 144 -4.72 -7.07 -10.22
C ILE A 144 -4.24 -8.41 -10.81
N GLN A 145 -2.99 -8.82 -10.59
CA GLN A 145 -2.42 -9.99 -11.26
C GLN A 145 -3.21 -11.29 -11.05
N ASN A 146 -3.90 -11.43 -9.91
CA ASN A 146 -4.76 -12.57 -9.59
C ASN A 146 -6.25 -12.35 -9.87
N SER A 147 -6.63 -11.13 -10.26
CA SER A 147 -7.99 -10.73 -10.62
C SER A 147 -7.96 -9.86 -11.89
N PRO A 148 -7.52 -10.39 -13.04
CA PRO A 148 -7.33 -9.60 -14.26
C PRO A 148 -8.62 -8.98 -14.80
N SER A 149 -9.79 -9.53 -14.43
CA SER A 149 -11.10 -9.00 -14.78
C SER A 149 -11.57 -7.86 -13.86
N ALA A 150 -10.80 -7.50 -12.83
CA ALA A 150 -11.15 -6.43 -11.90
C ALA A 150 -11.29 -5.10 -12.65
N LYS A 151 -12.38 -4.37 -12.37
CA LYS A 151 -12.57 -3.04 -12.94
C LYS A 151 -11.58 -2.06 -12.31
N VAL A 152 -10.75 -1.43 -13.14
CA VAL A 152 -9.80 -0.39 -12.69
C VAL A 152 -10.38 1.00 -12.98
N ASP A 153 -10.60 1.78 -11.93
CA ASP A 153 -11.07 3.16 -12.03
C ASP A 153 -10.00 4.11 -11.45
N MET A 154 -9.57 5.12 -12.22
CA MET A 154 -8.67 6.17 -11.75
C MET A 154 -9.43 7.48 -11.55
N ILE A 155 -9.40 8.04 -10.35
CA ILE A 155 -10.14 9.28 -10.02
C ILE A 155 -9.15 10.39 -9.76
N ASN A 156 -9.29 11.46 -10.54
CA ASN A 156 -8.49 12.66 -10.37
C ASN A 156 -9.12 13.62 -9.36
N PHE A 157 -8.38 13.92 -8.28
CA PHE A 157 -8.79 14.88 -7.26
C PHE A 157 -8.07 16.24 -7.40
N SER A 158 -7.29 16.45 -8.47
CA SER A 158 -6.76 17.77 -8.77
C SER A 158 -7.89 18.69 -9.24
N ARG A 159 -8.07 19.77 -8.45
CA ARG A 159 -9.00 20.86 -8.69
C ARG A 159 -8.20 22.08 -9.14
#